data_AF-A0A3D5KKG9-F1
#
_entry.id   AF-A0A3D5KKG9-F1
#
_cell.length_a   1.000
_cell.length_b   1.000
_cell.length_c   1.000
_cell.angle_alpha   90.00
_cell.angle_beta   90.00
_cell.angle_gamma   90.00
#
_symmetry.space_group_name_H-M   'P 1'
#
loop_
_entity.id
_entity.type
_entity.pdbx_description
1 polymer ?
#
loop_
_entity_poly.entity_id
_entity_poly.type
_entity_poly.pdbx_seq_one_letter_code
_entity_poly.pdbx_strand_id
1 'polypeptide(L)'
;FDEFHERSIHADLALALCLQIQQLLRGDLKIVVMSATLESEKLSSFLNAPVITSSGRQFPVEIIYESINKTESITNSITRLTRRAFKEQHGDILVFLPGAGEIRRVQENLEAENIHAHIFPLYGDLSFQKQKEAIIPDPTGKRKIVLATSIAETSITIEGITTVIDSGFSRGR
;
A
#
# COMPACT_ATOMS: atom_id res chain seq x y z
N PHE A 1 2.07 19.43 -4.38
CA PHE A 1 1.23 18.69 -3.41
C PHE A 1 1.08 17.30 -3.95
N ASP A 2 1.51 16.30 -3.19
CA ASP A 2 1.48 14.90 -3.60
C ASP A 2 0.44 14.13 -2.78
N GLU A 3 -0.03 13.00 -3.29
CA GLU A 3 -0.99 12.12 -2.60
C GLU A 3 -2.23 12.87 -2.06
N PHE A 4 -2.72 13.88 -2.79
CA PHE A 4 -3.74 14.81 -2.27
C PHE A 4 -5.10 14.14 -1.95
N HIS A 5 -5.32 12.93 -2.44
CA HIS A 5 -6.48 12.11 -2.11
C HIS A 5 -6.48 11.60 -0.67
N GLU A 6 -5.36 11.59 0.04
CA GLU A 6 -5.30 11.24 1.47
C GLU A 6 -5.96 12.31 2.37
N ARG A 7 -6.22 13.52 1.85
CA ARG A 7 -6.91 14.62 2.57
C ARG A 7 -6.34 14.92 3.95
N SER A 8 -5.00 14.93 4.05
CA SER A 8 -4.29 15.35 5.25
C SER A 8 -4.55 16.82 5.57
N ILE A 9 -4.82 17.13 6.84
CA ILE A 9 -5.02 18.51 7.32
C ILE A 9 -3.86 19.43 6.96
N HIS A 10 -2.64 18.89 6.95
CA HIS A 10 -1.44 19.66 6.59
C HIS A 10 -1.40 19.99 5.10
N ALA A 11 -1.82 19.06 4.24
CA ALA A 11 -1.87 19.28 2.80
C ALA A 11 -2.96 20.30 2.43
N ASP A 12 -4.15 20.17 3.02
CA ASP A 12 -5.27 21.09 2.80
C ASP A 12 -4.91 22.51 3.27
N LEU A 13 -4.35 22.65 4.48
CA LEU A 13 -3.92 23.95 5.02
C LEU A 13 -2.83 24.59 4.15
N ALA A 14 -1.80 23.82 3.79
CA ALA A 14 -0.70 24.33 2.97
C ALA A 14 -1.19 24.76 1.58
N LEU A 15 -2.12 24.03 0.96
CA LEU A 15 -2.70 24.42 -0.32
C LEU A 15 -3.47 25.74 -0.20
N ALA A 16 -4.30 25.89 0.84
CA ALA A 16 -5.05 27.13 1.08
C ALA A 16 -4.12 28.34 1.23
N LEU A 17 -3.04 28.21 2.01
CA LEU A 17 -2.05 29.28 2.19
C LEU A 17 -1.30 29.59 0.89
N CYS A 18 -0.90 28.58 0.11
CA CYS A 18 -0.24 28.79 -1.18
C CYS A 18 -1.15 29.51 -2.19
N LEU A 19 -2.45 29.18 -2.23
CA LEU A 19 -3.41 29.88 -3.09
C LEU A 19 -3.58 31.35 -2.68
N GLN A 20 -3.62 31.65 -1.39
CA GLN A 20 -3.65 33.03 -0.90
C GLN A 20 -2.38 33.81 -1.29
N ILE A 21 -1.20 33.20 -1.14
CA ILE A 21 0.08 33.82 -1.53
C ILE A 21 0.12 34.06 -3.04
N GLN A 22 -0.38 33.11 -3.85
CA GLN A 22 -0.43 33.24 -5.30
C GLN A 22 -1.29 34.46 -5.72
N GLN A 23 -2.40 34.70 -5.03
CA GLN A 23 -3.29 35.84 -5.31
C GLN A 23 -2.74 37.18 -4.83
N LEU A 24 -2.11 37.22 -3.65
CA LEU A 24 -1.76 38.48 -2.98
C LEU A 24 -0.34 38.96 -3.25
N LEU A 25 0.62 38.04 -3.43
CA LEU A 25 2.05 38.37 -3.41
C LEU A 25 2.84 37.79 -4.58
N ARG A 26 2.45 36.62 -5.09
CA ARG A 26 3.24 35.85 -6.08
C ARG A 26 2.36 35.28 -7.19
N GLY A 27 1.86 36.15 -8.07
CA GLY A 27 1.09 35.73 -9.25
C GLY A 27 1.86 34.82 -10.21
N ASP A 28 3.18 34.75 -10.09
CA ASP A 28 4.07 33.86 -10.84
C ASP A 28 4.25 32.47 -10.21
N LEU A 29 3.79 32.26 -8.96
CA LEU A 29 3.87 30.97 -8.27
C LEU A 29 3.05 29.92 -9.02
N LYS A 30 3.68 28.82 -9.42
CA LYS A 30 3.01 27.67 -10.02
C LYS A 30 2.74 26.61 -8.96
N ILE A 31 1.52 26.06 -8.97
CA ILE A 31 1.09 25.02 -8.04
C ILE A 31 0.69 23.79 -8.86
N VAL A 32 1.21 22.63 -8.45
CA VAL A 32 0.82 21.32 -8.99
C VAL A 32 0.27 20.49 -7.85
N VAL A 33 -0.93 19.94 -8.06
CA VAL A 33 -1.58 19.01 -7.14
C VAL A 33 -1.69 17.66 -7.82
N MET A 34 -1.13 16.63 -7.19
CA MET A 34 -1.08 15.26 -7.70
C MET A 34 -2.00 14.38 -6.86
N SER A 35 -2.79 13.54 -7.54
CA SER A 35 -3.76 12.63 -6.93
C SER A 35 -3.86 11.36 -7.75
N ALA A 36 -4.01 10.21 -7.09
CA ALA A 36 -4.19 8.91 -7.73
C ALA A 36 -5.67 8.56 -8.01
N THR A 37 -6.64 9.36 -7.54
CA THR A 37 -8.08 9.02 -7.60
C THR A 37 -8.86 9.79 -8.66
N LEU A 38 -10.00 9.20 -9.07
CA LEU A 38 -10.96 9.78 -10.03
C LEU A 38 -11.66 11.05 -9.52
N GLU A 39 -11.58 11.38 -8.22
CA GLU A 39 -12.15 12.62 -7.67
C GLU A 39 -11.43 13.90 -8.11
N SER A 40 -10.41 13.78 -8.98
CA SER A 40 -9.65 14.87 -9.57
C SER A 40 -10.52 15.93 -10.27
N GLU A 41 -11.72 15.57 -10.77
CA GLU A 41 -12.65 16.52 -11.41
C GLU A 41 -13.22 17.55 -10.43
N LYS A 42 -13.57 17.14 -9.20
CA LYS A 42 -14.07 18.07 -8.17
C LYS A 42 -13.00 19.07 -7.78
N LEU A 43 -11.76 18.59 -7.63
CA LEU A 43 -10.61 19.41 -7.27
C LEU A 43 -10.25 20.37 -8.40
N SER A 44 -10.24 19.90 -9.65
CA SER A 44 -10.04 20.73 -10.84
C SER A 44 -11.08 21.84 -10.94
N SER A 45 -12.35 21.51 -10.69
CA SER A 45 -13.43 22.49 -10.67
C SER A 45 -13.25 23.53 -9.57
N PHE A 46 -12.87 23.10 -8.36
CA PHE A 46 -12.60 24.00 -7.23
C PHE A 46 -11.40 24.94 -7.49
N LEU A 47 -10.34 24.43 -8.09
CA LEU A 47 -9.12 25.19 -8.39
C LEU A 47 -9.20 25.95 -9.72
N ASN A 48 -10.25 25.72 -10.52
CA ASN A 48 -10.35 26.18 -11.91
C ASN A 48 -9.06 25.87 -12.71
N ALA A 49 -8.56 24.64 -12.59
CA ALA A 49 -7.25 24.23 -13.10
C ALA A 49 -7.38 23.05 -14.07
N PRO A 50 -6.55 22.98 -15.13
CA PRO A 50 -6.57 21.86 -16.07
C PRO A 50 -6.14 20.55 -15.40
N VAL A 51 -6.77 19.44 -15.80
CA VAL A 51 -6.37 18.10 -15.37
C VAL A 51 -5.40 17.51 -16.38
N ILE A 52 -4.29 16.97 -15.88
CA ILE A 52 -3.36 16.16 -16.67
C ILE A 52 -3.43 14.73 -16.11
N THR A 53 -3.83 13.78 -16.95
CA THR A 53 -3.98 12.38 -16.56
C THR A 53 -2.80 11.55 -17.09
N SER A 54 -2.19 10.76 -16.21
CA SER A 54 -1.21 9.73 -16.57
C SER A 54 -1.90 8.37 -16.56
N SER A 55 -1.95 7.68 -17.70
CA SER A 55 -2.56 6.35 -17.80
C SER A 55 -1.54 5.27 -17.42
N GLY A 56 -1.81 4.54 -16.35
CA GLY A 56 -1.11 3.30 -16.01
C GLY A 56 -1.64 2.09 -16.79
N ARG A 57 -0.90 0.99 -16.75
CA ARG A 57 -1.43 -0.32 -17.16
C ARG A 57 -2.04 -0.99 -15.95
N GLN A 58 -3.32 -1.34 -16.04
CA GLN A 58 -4.00 -2.16 -15.05
C GLN A 58 -4.32 -3.51 -15.69
N PHE A 59 -4.00 -4.58 -14.97
CA PHE A 59 -4.38 -5.93 -15.34
C PHE A 59 -5.62 -6.33 -14.53
N PRO A 60 -6.53 -7.14 -15.07
CA PRO A 60 -7.70 -7.59 -14.33
C PRO A 60 -7.26 -8.39 -13.10
N VAL A 61 -7.91 -8.14 -11.97
CA VAL A 61 -7.68 -8.85 -10.70
C VAL A 61 -8.96 -9.60 -10.34
N GLU A 62 -8.84 -10.90 -10.08
CA GLU A 62 -9.94 -11.71 -9.54
C GLU A 62 -10.08 -11.45 -8.04
N ILE A 63 -11.30 -11.19 -7.58
CA ILE A 63 -11.60 -10.93 -6.17
C ILE A 63 -12.21 -12.18 -5.55
N ILE A 64 -11.52 -12.76 -4.58
CA ILE A 64 -11.96 -13.95 -3.85
C ILE A 64 -12.23 -13.57 -2.40
N TYR A 65 -13.45 -13.83 -1.93
CA TYR A 65 -13.84 -13.59 -0.54
C TYR A 65 -13.73 -14.88 0.28
N GLU A 66 -13.04 -14.81 1.41
CA GLU A 66 -12.84 -15.93 2.32
C GLU A 66 -13.34 -15.59 3.71
N SER A 67 -14.18 -16.46 4.28
CA SER A 67 -14.65 -16.31 5.65
C SER A 67 -13.53 -16.63 6.63
N ILE A 68 -13.23 -15.70 7.53
CA ILE A 68 -12.33 -15.96 8.66
C ILE A 68 -13.07 -16.83 9.67
N ASN A 69 -12.40 -17.89 10.15
CA ASN A 69 -12.97 -18.74 11.18
C ASN A 69 -12.99 -17.97 12.51
N LYS A 70 -14.18 -17.72 13.06
CA LYS A 70 -14.37 -16.95 14.31
C LYS A 70 -13.70 -17.58 15.54
N THR A 71 -13.38 -18.87 15.50
CA THR A 71 -12.69 -19.55 16.60
C THR A 71 -11.17 -19.49 16.47
N GLU A 72 -10.65 -19.01 15.33
CA GLU A 72 -9.23 -18.92 15.04
C GLU A 72 -8.75 -17.47 15.19
N SER A 73 -7.50 -17.28 15.64
CA SER A 73 -6.87 -15.96 15.59
C SER A 73 -6.72 -15.50 14.15
N ILE A 74 -6.94 -14.21 13.87
CA ILE A 74 -6.68 -13.59 12.57
C ILE A 74 -5.30 -13.97 12.02
N THR A 75 -4.27 -13.99 12.86
CA THR A 75 -2.90 -14.33 12.44
C THR A 75 -2.80 -15.75 11.91
N ASN A 76 -3.50 -16.72 12.50
CA ASN A 76 -3.50 -18.10 12.02
C ASN A 76 -4.34 -18.26 10.75
N SER A 77 -5.51 -17.61 10.67
CA SER A 77 -6.33 -17.60 9.46
C SER A 77 -5.57 -17.00 8.27
N ILE A 78 -4.87 -15.87 8.47
CA ILE A 78 -4.05 -15.25 7.44
C ILE A 78 -2.85 -16.13 7.08
N THR A 79 -2.17 -16.74 8.05
CA THR A 79 -1.08 -17.70 7.77
C THR A 79 -1.57 -18.83 6.84
N ARG A 80 -2.72 -19.43 7.16
CA ARG A 80 -3.34 -20.49 6.35
C ARG A 80 -3.68 -20.03 4.94
N LEU A 81 -4.27 -18.83 4.81
CA LEU A 81 -4.63 -18.25 3.51
C LEU A 81 -3.38 -17.93 2.68
N THR A 82 -2.36 -17.32 3.28
CA THR A 82 -1.08 -17.02 2.63
C THR A 82 -0.41 -18.27 2.12
N ARG A 83 -0.40 -19.35 2.90
CA ARG A 83 0.12 -20.63 2.45
C ARG A 83 -0.67 -21.21 1.28
N ARG A 84 -1.99 -21.16 1.33
CA ARG A 84 -2.84 -21.66 0.25
C ARG A 84 -2.57 -20.88 -1.04
N ALA A 85 -2.59 -19.55 -0.96
CA ALA A 85 -2.25 -18.66 -2.06
C ALA A 85 -0.84 -18.92 -2.60
N PHE A 86 0.15 -19.16 -1.73
CA PHE A 86 1.49 -19.51 -2.16
C PHE A 86 1.55 -20.82 -2.96
N LYS A 87 0.71 -21.81 -2.64
CA LYS A 87 0.66 -23.06 -3.40
C LYS A 87 -0.10 -22.94 -4.72
N GLU A 88 -1.18 -22.16 -4.73
CA GLU A 88 -2.12 -22.07 -5.85
C GLU A 88 -1.76 -20.99 -6.87
N GLN A 89 -1.12 -19.91 -6.43
CA GLN A 89 -0.80 -18.75 -7.26
C GLN A 89 0.69 -18.68 -7.58
N HIS A 90 1.03 -18.06 -8.71
CA HIS A 90 2.40 -17.75 -9.11
C HIS A 90 2.77 -16.32 -8.77
N GLY A 91 4.06 -16.01 -8.66
CA GLY A 91 4.56 -14.66 -8.35
C GLY A 91 4.55 -14.33 -6.86
N ASP A 92 4.86 -13.08 -6.54
CA ASP A 92 5.03 -12.61 -5.17
C ASP A 92 3.67 -12.26 -4.52
N ILE A 93 3.61 -12.42 -3.21
CA ILE A 93 2.39 -12.20 -2.42
C ILE A 93 2.58 -10.98 -1.53
N LEU A 94 1.62 -10.06 -1.57
CA LEU A 94 1.49 -8.97 -0.61
C LEU A 94 0.35 -9.27 0.37
N VAL A 95 0.63 -9.21 1.67
CA VAL A 95 -0.34 -9.48 2.72
C VAL A 95 -0.51 -8.24 3.58
N PHE A 96 -1.72 -7.66 3.61
CA PHE A 96 -2.05 -6.52 4.46
C PHE A 96 -2.49 -6.96 5.85
N LEU A 97 -1.81 -6.43 6.87
CA LEU A 97 -2.01 -6.74 8.28
C LEU A 97 -2.18 -5.44 9.11
N PRO A 98 -2.87 -5.49 10.27
CA PRO A 98 -3.21 -4.30 11.03
C PRO A 98 -2.01 -3.57 11.65
N GLY A 99 -0.90 -4.27 11.90
CA GLY A 99 0.24 -3.72 12.61
C GLY A 99 1.44 -4.66 12.72
N ALA A 100 2.53 -4.13 13.29
CA ALA A 100 3.80 -4.85 13.42
C ALA A 100 3.70 -6.11 14.30
N GLY A 101 2.81 -6.13 15.29
CA GLY A 101 2.60 -7.32 16.14
C GLY A 101 2.01 -8.49 15.36
N GLU A 102 0.98 -8.21 14.54
CA GLU A 102 0.37 -9.22 13.67
C GLU A 102 1.34 -9.67 12.57
N ILE A 103 2.12 -8.73 12.00
CA ILE A 103 3.18 -9.04 11.01
C ILE A 103 4.18 -10.04 11.57
N ARG A 104 4.75 -9.78 12.77
CA ARG A 104 5.72 -10.70 13.38
C ARG A 104 5.14 -12.08 13.62
N ARG A 105 3.90 -12.16 14.10
CA ARG A 105 3.27 -13.45 14.40
C ARG A 105 2.95 -14.26 13.15
N VAL A 106 2.49 -13.62 12.08
CA VAL A 106 2.30 -14.29 10.78
C VAL A 106 3.65 -14.71 10.20
N GLN A 107 4.68 -13.86 10.30
CA GLN A 107 6.04 -14.20 9.86
C GLN A 107 6.57 -15.46 10.57
N GLU A 108 6.54 -15.48 11.91
CA GLU A 108 6.97 -16.61 12.73
C GLU A 108 6.24 -17.91 12.34
N ASN A 109 4.93 -17.84 12.15
CA ASN A 109 4.13 -19.00 11.73
C ASN A 109 4.53 -19.51 10.34
N LEU A 110 4.72 -18.62 9.36
CA LEU A 110 5.11 -18.98 8.00
C LEU A 110 6.54 -19.55 7.94
N GLU A 111 7.46 -19.00 8.73
CA GLU A 111 8.83 -19.49 8.87
C GLU A 111 8.87 -20.89 9.51
N ALA A 112 8.04 -21.13 10.54
CA ALA A 112 7.93 -22.44 11.18
C ALA A 112 7.43 -23.54 10.23
N GLU A 113 6.67 -23.17 9.20
CA GLU A 113 6.18 -24.09 8.16
C GLU A 113 7.20 -24.39 7.04
N ASN A 114 8.41 -23.82 7.09
CA ASN A 114 9.48 -24.00 6.09
C ASN A 114 9.02 -23.72 4.64
N ILE A 115 8.20 -22.68 4.45
CA ILE A 115 7.76 -22.28 3.11
C ILE A 115 8.98 -21.83 2.29
N HIS A 116 9.09 -22.33 1.05
CA HIS A 116 10.18 -21.98 0.14
C HIS A 116 9.99 -20.58 -0.49
N ALA A 117 9.91 -19.55 0.36
CA ALA A 117 9.76 -18.14 0.01
C ALA A 117 10.74 -17.28 0.83
N HIS A 118 10.96 -16.03 0.42
CA HIS A 118 11.51 -15.01 1.30
C HIS A 118 10.37 -14.22 1.93
N ILE A 119 10.36 -14.13 3.27
CA ILE A 119 9.29 -13.46 4.01
C ILE A 119 9.85 -12.13 4.53
N PHE A 120 9.26 -11.01 4.08
CA PHE A 120 9.71 -9.67 4.42
C PHE A 120 8.63 -8.89 5.17
N PRO A 121 8.91 -8.39 6.39
CA PRO A 121 8.03 -7.42 7.03
C PRO A 121 8.17 -6.04 6.37
N LEU A 122 7.07 -5.27 6.30
CA LEU A 122 7.05 -3.90 5.78
C LEU A 122 6.12 -3.00 6.62
N TYR A 123 6.71 -2.23 7.54
CA TYR A 123 5.99 -1.27 8.40
C TYR A 123 6.90 -0.08 8.75
N GLY A 124 6.29 1.04 9.17
CA GLY A 124 6.97 2.35 9.29
C GLY A 124 8.22 2.38 10.18
N ASP A 125 8.27 1.60 11.26
CA ASP A 125 9.40 1.57 12.20
C ASP A 125 10.62 0.77 11.69
N LEU A 126 10.57 0.21 10.48
CA LEU A 126 11.71 -0.49 9.89
C LEU A 126 12.78 0.47 9.38
N SER A 127 14.04 0.05 9.43
CA SER A 127 15.12 0.77 8.78
C SER A 127 14.91 0.83 7.27
N PHE A 128 15.37 1.92 6.64
CA PHE A 128 15.26 2.12 5.19
C PHE A 128 15.81 0.92 4.38
N GLN A 129 16.91 0.31 4.84
CA GLN A 129 17.49 -0.86 4.19
C GLN A 129 16.54 -2.07 4.20
N LYS A 130 15.88 -2.35 5.33
CA LYS A 130 14.91 -3.46 5.44
C LYS A 130 13.66 -3.22 4.60
N GLN A 131 13.19 -1.97 4.55
CA GLN A 131 12.07 -1.61 3.66
C GLN A 131 12.45 -1.84 2.20
N LYS A 132 13.67 -1.43 1.80
CA LYS A 132 14.18 -1.62 0.44
C LYS A 132 14.28 -3.09 0.05
N GLU A 133 14.68 -3.97 0.96
CA GLU A 133 14.71 -5.43 0.74
C GLU A 133 13.32 -6.01 0.45
N ALA A 134 12.27 -5.51 1.11
CA ALA A 134 10.89 -5.93 0.82
C ALA A 134 10.42 -5.50 -0.59
N ILE A 135 10.86 -4.32 -1.03
CA ILE A 135 10.41 -3.67 -2.27
C ILE A 135 11.05 -4.29 -3.51
N ILE A 136 12.37 -4.51 -3.50
CA ILE A 136 13.13 -4.90 -4.69
C ILE A 136 12.90 -6.39 -4.99
N PRO A 137 12.76 -6.80 -6.28
CA PRO A 137 12.69 -8.21 -6.65
C PRO A 137 13.84 -9.04 -6.10
N ASP A 138 13.58 -10.29 -5.75
CA ASP A 138 14.64 -11.19 -5.30
C ASP A 138 15.63 -11.47 -6.45
N PRO A 139 16.95 -11.26 -6.27
CA PRO A 139 17.93 -11.41 -7.35
C PRO A 139 18.11 -12.86 -7.81
N THR A 140 17.68 -13.84 -7.00
CA THR A 140 17.72 -15.28 -7.34
C THR A 140 16.42 -15.77 -7.96
N GLY A 141 15.42 -14.89 -8.12
CA GLY A 141 14.08 -15.23 -8.63
C GLY A 141 13.24 -16.03 -7.64
N LYS A 142 13.65 -16.11 -6.37
CA LYS A 142 12.87 -16.79 -5.34
C LYS A 142 11.66 -15.94 -4.97
N ARG A 143 10.49 -16.57 -4.89
CA ARG A 143 9.23 -15.90 -4.58
C ARG A 143 9.27 -15.24 -3.21
N LYS A 144 8.66 -14.05 -3.12
CA LYS A 144 8.55 -13.28 -1.90
C LYS A 144 7.13 -13.31 -1.33
N ILE A 145 7.05 -13.20 -0.01
CA ILE A 145 5.85 -12.89 0.75
C ILE A 145 6.15 -11.61 1.53
N VAL A 146 5.52 -10.50 1.15
CA VAL A 146 5.66 -9.22 1.85
C VAL A 146 4.49 -9.07 2.81
N LEU A 147 4.78 -8.92 4.09
CA LEU A 147 3.80 -8.72 5.17
C LEU A 147 3.79 -7.24 5.55
N ALA A 148 2.77 -6.50 5.12
CA ALA A 148 2.75 -5.05 5.17
C ALA A 148 1.59 -4.48 6.00
N THR A 149 1.79 -3.29 6.56
CA THR A 149 0.66 -2.42 6.94
C THR A 149 0.19 -1.60 5.73
N SER A 150 -0.77 -0.68 5.95
CA SER A 150 -1.24 0.27 4.92
C SER A 150 -0.15 1.17 4.33
N ILE A 151 1.10 1.14 4.81
CA ILE A 151 2.23 1.82 4.16
C ILE A 151 2.44 1.34 2.71
N ALA A 152 2.09 0.09 2.41
CA ALA A 152 2.17 -0.46 1.06
C ALA A 152 0.95 -0.14 0.18
N GLU A 153 -0.09 0.50 0.72
CA GLU A 153 -1.30 0.83 -0.04
C GLU A 153 -1.09 2.08 -0.91
N THR A 154 -0.49 3.13 -0.35
CA THR A 154 -0.34 4.43 -1.04
C THR A 154 1.12 4.80 -1.29
N SER A 155 2.03 4.47 -0.37
CA SER A 155 3.35 5.10 -0.34
C SER A 155 4.47 4.31 -1.05
N ILE A 156 4.21 3.07 -1.45
CA ILE A 156 5.25 2.14 -1.92
C ILE A 156 4.75 1.27 -3.08
N THR A 157 5.49 1.25 -4.18
CA THR A 157 5.29 0.29 -5.27
C THR A 157 6.21 -0.91 -5.09
N ILE A 158 5.65 -2.11 -4.90
CA ILE A 158 6.41 -3.36 -4.81
C ILE A 158 6.30 -4.08 -6.16
N GLU A 159 7.44 -4.30 -6.81
CA GLU A 159 7.48 -5.02 -8.08
C GLU A 159 7.26 -6.53 -7.88
N GLY A 160 6.61 -7.17 -8.85
CA GLY A 160 6.43 -8.62 -8.88
C GLY A 160 5.21 -9.17 -8.12
N ILE A 161 4.43 -8.30 -7.47
CA ILE A 161 3.18 -8.70 -6.79
C ILE A 161 2.13 -9.12 -7.82
N THR A 162 1.63 -10.35 -7.66
CA THR A 162 0.56 -10.94 -8.47
C THR A 162 -0.62 -11.39 -7.62
N THR A 163 -0.43 -11.49 -6.30
CA THR A 163 -1.47 -11.90 -5.35
C THR A 163 -1.46 -10.97 -4.15
N VAL A 164 -2.64 -10.47 -3.78
CA VAL A 164 -2.85 -9.65 -2.59
C VAL A 164 -3.78 -10.38 -1.64
N ILE A 165 -3.43 -10.42 -0.36
CA ILE A 165 -4.27 -10.91 0.73
C ILE A 165 -4.55 -9.75 1.65
N ASP A 166 -5.79 -9.27 1.63
CA ASP A 166 -6.25 -8.26 2.57
C ASP A 166 -6.93 -8.94 3.78
N SER A 167 -6.43 -8.63 4.98
CA SER A 167 -7.05 -9.11 6.22
C SER A 167 -8.42 -8.47 6.49
N GLY A 168 -8.71 -7.31 5.91
CA GLY A 168 -9.91 -6.51 6.15
C GLY A 168 -9.89 -5.76 7.49
N PHE A 169 -8.74 -5.71 8.16
CA PHE A 169 -8.56 -5.00 9.43
C PHE A 169 -7.48 -3.93 9.30
N SER A 170 -7.77 -2.75 9.84
CA SER A 170 -6.80 -1.68 10.02
C SER A 170 -6.75 -1.27 11.48
N ARG A 171 -5.57 -0.85 11.96
CA ARG A 171 -5.50 -0.06 13.18
C ARG A 171 -5.84 1.38 12.80
N GLY A 172 -6.89 1.92 13.40
CA GLY A 172 -7.23 3.34 13.25
C GLY A 172 -6.04 4.22 13.67
N ARG A 173 -5.84 5.32 12.95
CA ARG A 173 -4.92 6.38 13.37
C ARG A 173 -5.47 7.09 14.61
#